data_AF-A0A520ULF6-F1
#
_entry.id   AF-A0A520ULF6-F1
#
_cell.length_a   1.000
_cell.length_b   1.000
_cell.length_c   1.000
_cell.angle_alpha   90.00
_cell.angle_beta   90.00
_cell.angle_gamma   90.00
#
_symmetry.space_group_name_H-M   'P 1'
#
loop_
_entity.id
_entity.type
_entity.pdbx_description
1 polymer ?
#
loop_
_entity_poly.entity_id
_entity_poly.type
_entity_poly.pdbx_seq_one_letter_code
_entity_poly.pdbx_strand_id
1 'polypeptide(L)' 'MRKLQMVDLKTQYEFIKDEVDSSVLEIFKNGTFINGPSVKKFQSDLENYLKVKHVIPCANGTDALQIALMS' A
#
# COMPACT_ATOMS: atom_id res chain seq x y z
N MET A 1 -19.50 -26.00 -2.33
CA MET A 1 -19.53 -24.90 -3.32
C MET A 1 -18.89 -23.68 -2.68
N ARG A 2 -17.89 -23.04 -3.32
CA ARG A 2 -17.36 -21.77 -2.81
C ARG A 2 -18.41 -20.68 -3.06
N LYS A 3 -18.65 -19.81 -2.07
CA LYS A 3 -19.60 -18.69 -2.19
C LYS A 3 -18.98 -17.64 -3.12
N LEU A 4 -19.64 -17.34 -4.24
CA LEU A 4 -19.17 -16.33 -5.20
C LEU A 4 -19.17 -14.95 -4.51
N GLN A 5 -18.02 -14.30 -4.47
CA GLN A 5 -17.85 -12.95 -3.94
C GLN A 5 -17.75 -11.96 -5.09
N MET A 6 -18.28 -10.75 -4.92
CA MET A 6 -18.11 -9.66 -5.89
C MET A 6 -16.63 -9.29 -6.07
N VAL A 7 -15.84 -9.37 -5.00
CA VAL A 7 -14.38 -9.22 -5.01
C VAL A 7 -13.79 -10.27 -4.07
N ASP A 8 -12.99 -11.20 -4.60
CA ASP A 8 -12.39 -12.29 -3.82
C ASP A 8 -10.99 -11.93 -3.29
N LEU A 9 -10.97 -11.18 -2.20
CA LEU A 9 -9.72 -10.82 -1.51
C LEU A 9 -9.07 -11.99 -0.78
N LYS A 10 -9.84 -13.05 -0.46
CA LYS A 10 -9.31 -14.21 0.24
C LYS A 10 -8.36 -14.97 -0.66
N THR A 11 -8.81 -15.34 -1.86
CA THR A 11 -7.93 -16.05 -2.82
C THR A 11 -6.74 -15.18 -3.23
N GLN A 12 -6.93 -13.86 -3.36
CA GLN A 12 -5.84 -12.93 -3.63
C GLN A 12 -4.79 -12.92 -2.51
N TYR A 13 -5.21 -12.81 -1.25
CA TYR A 13 -4.28 -12.83 -0.11
C TYR A 13 -3.54 -14.16 -0.01
N GLU A 14 -4.23 -15.30 -0.17
CA GLU A 14 -3.56 -16.62 -0.16
C GLU A 14 -2.49 -16.74 -1.25
N PHE A 15 -2.67 -16.09 -2.41
CA PHE A 15 -1.69 -16.07 -3.49
C PHE A 15 -0.41 -15.28 -3.14
N ILE A 16 -0.52 -14.20 -2.35
CA ILE A 16 0.61 -13.34 -1.95
C ILE A 16 0.99 -13.49 -0.47
N LYS A 17 0.51 -14.53 0.19
CA LYS A 17 0.51 -14.67 1.65
C LYS A 17 1.90 -14.54 2.27
N ASP A 18 2.86 -15.28 1.74
CA ASP A 18 4.22 -15.34 2.31
C ASP A 18 4.93 -13.97 2.24
N GLU A 19 4.73 -13.22 1.15
CA GLU A 19 5.29 -11.89 0.97
C GLU A 19 4.66 -10.86 1.92
N VAL A 20 3.33 -10.88 2.04
CA VAL A 20 2.60 -9.96 2.92
C VAL A 20 2.92 -10.24 4.38
N ASP A 21 2.85 -11.50 4.82
CA ASP A 21 3.06 -11.86 6.21
C ASP A 21 4.49 -11.56 6.67
N SER A 22 5.49 -11.88 5.85
CA SER A 22 6.88 -11.58 6.17
C SER A 22 7.12 -10.07 6.30
N SER A 23 6.59 -9.27 5.38
CA SER A 23 6.70 -7.81 5.39
C SER A 23 6.01 -7.18 6.60
N VAL A 24 4.82 -7.66 6.96
CA VAL A 24 4.07 -7.20 8.14
C VAL A 24 4.84 -7.53 9.42
N LEU A 25 5.32 -8.77 9.55
CA LEU A 25 6.10 -9.19 10.72
C LEU A 25 7.40 -8.39 10.87
N GLU A 26 8.05 -8.01 9.77
CA GLU A 26 9.24 -7.15 9.81
C GLU A 26 8.92 -5.77 10.40
N ILE A 27 7.81 -5.13 10.00
CA ILE A 27 7.37 -3.85 10.55
C ILE A 27 7.09 -3.97 12.06
N PHE A 28 6.44 -5.05 12.50
CA PHE A 28 6.22 -5.29 13.93
C PHE A 28 7.53 -5.48 14.71
N LYS A 29 8.54 -6.12 14.11
CA LYS A 29 9.86 -6.30 14.73
C LYS A 29 10.64 -5.00 14.84
N ASN A 30 10.56 -4.13 13.82
CA ASN A 30 11.32 -2.88 13.77
C ASN A 30 10.58 -1.67 14.37
N GLY A 31 9.28 -1.79 14.67
CA GLY A 31 8.47 -0.77 15.33
C GLY A 31 8.22 0.50 14.50
N THR A 32 8.57 0.51 13.21
CA THR A 32 8.51 1.71 12.38
C THR A 32 7.15 1.81 11.67
N PHE A 33 6.13 2.19 12.42
CA PHE A 33 4.74 2.19 11.94
C PHE A 33 4.35 3.44 11.11
N ILE A 34 5.04 4.56 11.29
CA ILE A 34 4.68 5.85 10.67
C ILE A 34 5.84 6.32 9.79
N ASN A 35 5.55 6.59 8.52
CA ASN A 35 6.48 7.14 7.51
C ASN A 35 7.85 6.41 7.44
N GLY A 36 7.82 5.09 7.59
CA GLY A 36 8.99 4.23 7.60
C GLY A 36 9.58 3.93 6.21
N PRO A 37 10.65 3.12 6.15
CA PRO A 37 11.29 2.72 4.89
C PRO A 37 10.31 2.11 3.87
N SER A 38 9.33 1.33 4.32
CA SER A 38 8.33 0.72 3.44
C SER A 38 7.47 1.75 2.72
N VAL A 39 7.15 2.88 3.36
CA VAL A 39 6.39 3.99 2.74
C VAL A 39 7.23 4.69 1.67
N LYS A 40 8.52 4.93 1.96
CA LYS A 40 9.45 5.52 0.99
C LYS A 40 9.69 4.62 -0.21
N LYS A 41 9.84 3.31 0.03
CA LYS A 41 9.95 2.32 -1.05
C LYS A 41 8.71 2.32 -1.92
N PHE A 42 7.52 2.26 -1.32
CA PHE A 42 6.25 2.35 -2.03
C PHE A 42 6.15 3.62 -2.89
N GLN A 43 6.55 4.77 -2.35
CA GLN A 43 6.58 6.01 -3.09
C GLN A 43 7.46 5.89 -4.34
N SER A 44 8.72 5.47 -4.20
CA SER A 44 9.66 5.32 -5.32
C SER A 44 9.17 4.30 -6.36
N ASP A 45 8.63 3.16 -5.90
CA ASP A 45 8.10 2.12 -6.78
C ASP A 45 6.90 2.65 -7.59
N LEU A 46 6.04 3.46 -6.96
CA LEU A 46 4.88 4.05 -7.63
C LEU A 46 5.26 5.20 -8.58
N GLU A 47 6.27 6.02 -8.24
CA GLU A 47 6.86 7.03 -9.14
C GLU A 47 7.32 6.37 -10.44
N ASN A 48 8.05 5.26 -10.31
CA ASN A 48 8.55 4.49 -11.45
C ASN A 48 7.42 3.83 -12.25
N TYR A 49 6.44 3.22 -11.56
CA TYR A 49 5.30 2.55 -12.20
C TYR A 49 4.45 3.53 -13.02
N LEU A 50 4.15 4.70 -12.45
CA LEU A 50 3.33 5.73 -13.09
C LEU A 50 4.11 6.62 -14.07
N LYS A 51 5.44 6.54 -14.07
CA LYS A 51 6.35 7.41 -14.85
C LYS A 51 6.17 8.89 -14.55
N VAL A 52 6.05 9.22 -13.27
CA VAL A 52 5.92 10.60 -12.77
C VAL A 52 7.12 10.97 -11.91
N LYS A 53 7.38 12.27 -11.78
CA LYS A 53 8.52 12.76 -10.98
C LYS A 53 8.31 12.58 -9.47
N HIS A 54 7.06 12.67 -9.01
CA HIS A 54 6.72 12.69 -7.59
C HIS A 54 5.43 11.92 -7.32
N VAL A 55 5.46 11.11 -6.26
CA VAL A 55 4.29 10.54 -5.59
C VAL A 55 4.30 11.02 -4.15
N ILE A 56 3.13 11.42 -3.63
CA ILE A 56 2.99 11.80 -2.21
C ILE A 56 1.95 10.86 -1.60
N PRO A 57 2.37 9.84 -0.82
CA PRO A 57 1.45 8.98 -0.10
C PRO A 57 0.64 9.78 0.93
N CYS A 58 -0.66 9.52 1.00
CA CYS A 58 -1.57 10.10 1.98
C CYS A 58 -2.53 9.02 2.50
N ALA A 59 -3.40 9.36 3.46
CA ALA A 59 -4.20 8.38 4.18
C ALA A 59 -5.29 7.72 3.31
N ASN A 60 -5.90 8.46 2.39
CA ASN A 60 -6.97 7.96 1.52
C ASN A 60 -7.14 8.85 0.26
N GLY A 61 -7.99 8.41 -0.68
CA GLY A 61 -8.21 9.12 -1.94
C GLY A 61 -8.95 10.46 -1.81
N THR A 62 -9.82 10.62 -0.81
CA THR A 62 -10.50 11.90 -0.55
C THR A 62 -9.51 12.95 -0.06
N ASP A 63 -8.63 12.57 0.89
CA ASP A 63 -7.53 13.42 1.36
C ASP A 63 -6.60 13.81 0.20
N ALA A 64 -6.31 12.88 -0.72
CA ALA A 64 -5.48 13.15 -1.89
C ALA A 64 -6.06 14.29 -2.75
N LEU A 65 -7.37 14.21 -3.06
CA LEU A 65 -8.07 15.24 -3.82
C LEU A 65 -8.11 16.56 -3.05
N GLN A 66 -8.39 16.51 -1.75
CA GLN A 66 -8.42 17.69 -0.91
C GLN A 66 -7.05 18.38 -0.88
N ILE A 67 -5.95 17.67 -0.63
CA ILE A 67 -4.59 18.20 -0.63
C ILE A 67 -4.25 18.82 -2.00
N ALA A 68 -4.64 18.16 -3.09
CA ALA A 68 -4.39 18.67 -4.44
C ALA A 68 -5.13 19.98 -4.75
N LEU A 69 -6.26 20.24 -4.08
CA LEU A 69 -7.10 21.43 -4.27
C LEU A 69 -6.88 22.52 -3.21
N MET A 70 -6.24 22.20 -2.09
CA MET A 70 -5.97 23.12 -0.97
C MET A 70 -4.77 24.07 -1.21
N SER A 71 -4.43 24.33 -2.48
CA SER A 71 -3.35 25.25 -2.88
C SER A 71 -3.67 26.72 -2.58
#